data_AF-A0A8H6IME4-F1
#
_entry.id   AF-A0A8H6IME4-F1
#
_cell.length_a   1.000
_cell.length_b   1.000
_cell.length_c   1.000
_cell.angle_alpha   90.00
_cell.angle_beta   90.00
_cell.angle_gamma   90.00
#
_symmetry.space_group_name_H-M   'P 1'
#
loop_
_entity.id
_entity.type
_entity.pdbx_description
1 polymer ?
#
loop_
_entity_poly.entity_id
_entity_poly.type
_entity_poly.pdbx_seq_one_letter_code
_entity_poly.pdbx_strand_id
1 'polypeptide(L)'
;ATGYIGGSVLDALIKCPAPSLTPVTFDVLVRRQDQADKLREAYGGRVEPVLWSGLNDSAAVADIAANYELVVNAGLGFHPNGGKPFVEGLARGAQKGNGRVPWILHLSGCTNLADRPITGEAFPDRAWDDADAKAVYEFMRKEEEKERYSQRTNEVGVLAAAEEAGVQALSLNASLIFGEGKGLFTKNGGVLPLTMSFILTYGYGFKFNETAGIDWVHIEDLADLWVLIVRAIIERPDRGVGHIPSGTSGIVFPSVGRIRNEELMMGCLDAAFDAGALPRDDTPKTKEIRLLTLEEVAAEITGGAVDLMERGWAGNKNLKGTAARRLFGWNPTRLREALDRELRKQVDLLQGSGFDVQDVMKSSTGLK
;
A
#
# COMPACT_ATOMS: atom_id res chain seq x y z
N ALA A 1 -5.07 -7.13 8.64
CA ALA A 1 -5.95 -8.33 8.54
C ALA A 1 -7.27 -8.07 7.81
N THR A 2 -7.98 -6.96 8.06
CA THR A 2 -9.33 -6.74 7.49
C THR A 2 -9.37 -5.80 6.28
N GLY A 3 -8.27 -5.10 5.97
CA GLY A 3 -8.14 -4.29 4.76
C GLY A 3 -7.61 -5.09 3.57
N TYR A 4 -7.63 -4.47 2.38
CA TYR A 4 -7.22 -5.07 1.10
C TYR A 4 -5.84 -5.74 1.13
N ILE A 5 -4.82 -4.99 1.58
CA ILE A 5 -3.45 -5.47 1.61
C ILE A 5 -3.24 -6.42 2.78
N GLY A 6 -3.50 -5.95 4.00
CA GLY A 6 -3.29 -6.76 5.20
C GLY A 6 -4.16 -8.02 5.29
N GLY A 7 -5.26 -8.12 4.55
CA GLY A 7 -6.05 -9.36 4.44
C GLY A 7 -5.43 -10.35 3.47
N SER A 8 -4.93 -9.87 2.32
CA SER A 8 -4.23 -10.71 1.33
C SER A 8 -2.88 -11.22 1.86
N VAL A 9 -2.15 -10.38 2.61
CA VAL A 9 -0.90 -10.79 3.29
C VAL A 9 -1.17 -11.87 4.33
N LEU A 10 -2.22 -11.72 5.16
CA LEU A 10 -2.60 -12.73 6.15
C LEU A 10 -2.97 -14.05 5.48
N ASP A 11 -3.79 -14.00 4.42
CA ASP A 11 -4.18 -15.20 3.65
C ASP A 11 -2.96 -15.94 3.08
N ALA A 12 -2.04 -15.20 2.47
CA ALA A 12 -0.80 -15.75 1.89
C ALA A 12 0.11 -16.37 2.96
N LEU A 13 0.27 -15.72 4.12
CA LEU A 13 1.07 -16.24 5.24
C LEU A 13 0.49 -17.54 5.81
N ILE A 14 -0.83 -17.61 6.01
CA ILE A 14 -1.50 -18.79 6.58
C ILE A 14 -1.42 -19.98 5.62
N LYS A 15 -1.65 -19.73 4.32
CA LYS A 15 -1.68 -20.77 3.28
C LYS A 15 -0.29 -21.18 2.78
N CYS A 16 0.76 -20.46 3.17
CA CYS A 16 2.11 -20.81 2.77
C CYS A 16 2.47 -22.22 3.30
N PRO A 17 2.86 -23.16 2.43
CA PRO A 17 3.17 -24.54 2.85
C PRO A 17 4.57 -24.67 3.47
N ALA A 18 5.33 -23.57 3.59
CA ALA A 18 6.67 -23.60 4.15
C ALA A 18 6.63 -24.14 5.59
N PRO A 19 7.41 -25.19 5.93
CA PRO A 19 7.36 -25.80 7.26
C PRO A 19 7.59 -24.82 8.41
N SER A 20 8.40 -23.77 8.18
CA SER A 20 8.67 -22.67 9.11
C SER A 20 7.43 -21.83 9.45
N LEU A 21 6.47 -21.71 8.55
CA LEU A 21 5.24 -20.93 8.72
C LEU A 21 4.06 -21.77 9.19
N THR A 22 4.02 -23.06 8.88
CA THR A 22 2.91 -23.94 9.29
C THR A 22 2.60 -23.94 10.81
N PRO A 23 3.58 -23.89 11.75
CA PRO A 23 3.28 -23.82 13.18
C PRO A 23 3.03 -22.40 13.69
N VAL A 24 3.25 -21.36 12.87
CA VAL A 24 3.12 -19.96 13.30
C VAL A 24 1.64 -19.60 13.45
N THR A 25 1.29 -19.03 14.60
CA THR A 25 0.01 -18.40 14.87
C THR A 25 0.10 -16.90 14.65
N PHE A 26 -1.02 -16.27 14.29
CA PHE A 26 -1.09 -14.85 13.98
C PHE A 26 -2.11 -14.16 14.87
N ASP A 27 -1.62 -13.24 15.70
CA ASP A 27 -2.49 -12.37 16.47
C ASP A 27 -2.87 -11.17 15.59
N VAL A 28 -4.17 -10.98 15.36
CA VAL A 28 -4.66 -10.03 14.35
C VAL A 28 -5.51 -8.95 14.98
N LEU A 29 -5.09 -7.70 14.83
CA LEU A 29 -5.81 -6.57 15.39
C LEU A 29 -7.09 -6.27 14.59
N VAL A 30 -8.24 -6.31 15.26
CA VAL A 30 -9.57 -6.08 14.66
C VAL A 30 -10.42 -5.14 15.50
N ARG A 31 -11.25 -4.32 14.85
CA ARG A 31 -11.99 -3.26 15.55
C ARG A 31 -13.40 -3.66 15.97
N ARG A 32 -13.85 -4.85 15.58
CA ARG A 32 -15.22 -5.32 15.83
C ARG A 32 -15.27 -6.82 16.05
N GLN A 33 -16.25 -7.26 16.82
CA GLN A 33 -16.44 -8.68 17.16
C GLN A 33 -16.81 -9.53 15.94
N ASP A 34 -17.65 -9.03 15.02
CA ASP A 34 -18.00 -9.73 13.78
C ASP A 34 -16.77 -10.08 12.93
N GLN A 35 -15.76 -9.21 12.93
CA GLN A 35 -14.49 -9.46 12.24
C GLN A 35 -13.70 -10.57 12.94
N ALA A 36 -13.67 -10.54 14.28
CA ALA A 36 -13.00 -11.56 15.07
C ALA A 36 -13.61 -12.94 14.85
N ASP A 37 -14.93 -13.05 14.91
CA ASP A 37 -15.64 -14.31 14.78
C ASP A 37 -15.43 -14.92 13.39
N LYS A 38 -15.54 -14.11 12.33
CA LYS A 38 -15.27 -14.56 10.96
C LYS A 38 -13.84 -15.06 10.75
N LEU A 39 -12.85 -14.44 11.40
CA LEU A 39 -11.45 -14.86 11.33
C LEU A 39 -11.22 -16.20 12.04
N ARG A 40 -11.82 -16.38 13.23
CA ARG A 40 -11.75 -17.66 13.97
C ARG A 40 -12.42 -18.78 13.19
N GLU A 41 -13.59 -18.53 12.61
CA GLU A 41 -14.31 -19.51 11.79
C GLU A 41 -13.47 -19.95 10.59
N ALA A 42 -12.89 -19.00 9.86
CA ALA A 42 -12.17 -19.29 8.63
C ALA A 42 -10.78 -19.90 8.84
N TYR A 43 -10.06 -19.49 9.90
CA TYR A 43 -8.65 -19.86 10.09
C TYR A 43 -8.38 -20.71 11.33
N GLY A 44 -9.39 -20.95 12.18
CA GLY A 44 -9.25 -21.75 13.39
C GLY A 44 -8.12 -21.26 14.31
N GLY A 45 -7.43 -22.21 14.94
CA GLY A 45 -6.35 -21.91 15.89
C GLY A 45 -5.09 -21.28 15.28
N ARG A 46 -5.03 -21.04 13.96
CA ARG A 46 -3.91 -20.31 13.33
C ARG A 46 -4.02 -18.81 13.56
N VAL A 47 -5.19 -18.28 13.92
CA VAL A 47 -5.44 -16.85 14.06
C VAL A 47 -6.13 -16.55 15.38
N GLU A 48 -5.55 -15.65 16.17
CA GLU A 48 -6.18 -15.10 17.37
C GLU A 48 -6.51 -13.62 17.17
N PRO A 49 -7.79 -13.26 17.01
CA PRO A 49 -8.17 -11.86 16.90
C PRO A 49 -8.04 -11.11 18.22
N VAL A 50 -7.35 -9.97 18.20
CA VAL A 50 -7.22 -9.05 19.33
C VAL A 50 -8.05 -7.81 19.05
N LEU A 51 -9.03 -7.53 19.92
CA LEU A 51 -9.85 -6.33 19.81
C LEU A 51 -9.04 -5.10 20.25
N TRP A 52 -9.15 -4.03 19.46
CA TRP A 52 -8.53 -2.74 19.75
C TRP A 52 -9.38 -1.59 19.20
N SER A 53 -9.17 -0.39 19.74
CA SER A 53 -9.86 0.85 19.34
C SER A 53 -9.34 1.41 18.01
N GLY A 54 -8.12 1.03 17.61
CA GLY A 54 -7.45 1.48 16.38
C GLY A 54 -6.17 2.28 16.67
N LEU A 55 -5.62 2.89 15.62
CA LEU A 55 -4.31 3.57 15.63
C LEU A 55 -4.24 4.85 16.48
N ASN A 56 -5.38 5.37 16.95
CA ASN A 56 -5.44 6.57 17.79
C ASN A 56 -5.05 6.30 19.24
N ASP A 57 -5.09 5.05 19.69
CA ASP A 57 -4.75 4.66 21.06
C ASP A 57 -3.29 4.17 21.11
N SER A 58 -2.36 5.12 21.03
CA SER A 58 -0.92 4.83 20.98
C SER A 58 -0.45 3.98 22.16
N ALA A 59 -1.00 4.22 23.36
CA ALA A 59 -0.64 3.46 24.56
C ALA A 59 -1.04 1.98 24.41
N ALA A 60 -2.30 1.70 24.04
CA ALA A 60 -2.75 0.33 23.82
C ALA A 60 -1.97 -0.35 22.69
N VAL A 61 -1.65 0.37 21.61
CA VAL A 61 -0.85 -0.17 20.50
C VAL A 61 0.54 -0.58 20.96
N ALA A 62 1.22 0.28 21.72
CA ALA A 62 2.55 -0.04 22.24
C ALA A 62 2.49 -1.20 23.24
N ASP A 63 1.46 -1.26 24.08
CA ASP A 63 1.29 -2.32 25.08
C ASP A 63 1.05 -3.68 24.43
N ILE A 64 0.23 -3.73 23.39
CA ILE A 64 0.04 -4.92 22.55
C ILE A 64 1.37 -5.32 21.91
N ALA A 65 2.03 -4.38 21.19
CA ALA A 65 3.25 -4.66 20.43
C ALA A 65 4.41 -5.16 21.31
N ALA A 66 4.46 -4.78 22.59
CA ALA A 66 5.46 -5.23 23.55
C ALA A 66 5.42 -6.73 23.89
N ASN A 67 4.43 -7.47 23.39
CA ASN A 67 4.33 -8.91 23.54
C ASN A 67 4.85 -9.69 22.32
N TYR A 68 5.24 -9.01 21.24
CA TYR A 68 5.65 -9.63 19.97
C TYR A 68 7.10 -9.35 19.62
N GLU A 69 7.62 -10.15 18.70
CA GLU A 69 8.93 -9.97 18.06
C GLU A 69 8.81 -9.46 16.62
N LEU A 70 7.67 -9.67 15.98
CA LEU A 70 7.43 -9.31 14.59
C LEU A 70 6.05 -8.68 14.48
N VAL A 71 6.01 -7.42 14.05
CA VAL A 71 4.77 -6.72 13.71
C VAL A 71 4.69 -6.56 12.19
N VAL A 72 3.61 -7.04 11.60
CA VAL A 72 3.24 -6.80 10.20
C VAL A 72 2.23 -5.66 10.15
N ASN A 73 2.71 -4.44 9.98
CA ASN A 73 1.89 -3.26 9.81
C ASN A 73 1.55 -3.02 8.34
N ALA A 74 0.60 -3.81 7.83
CA ALA A 74 0.03 -3.65 6.48
C ALA A 74 -1.18 -2.68 6.45
N GLY A 75 -1.24 -1.73 7.41
CA GLY A 75 -2.25 -0.69 7.50
C GLY A 75 -1.93 0.53 6.62
N LEU A 76 -2.91 1.41 6.44
CA LEU A 76 -2.76 2.61 5.62
C LEU A 76 -1.72 3.57 6.22
N GLY A 77 -0.75 4.01 5.41
CA GLY A 77 0.31 4.93 5.83
C GLY A 77 -0.14 6.34 6.22
N PHE A 78 -1.38 6.75 5.90
CA PHE A 78 -1.89 8.11 6.11
C PHE A 78 -2.25 8.48 7.56
N HIS A 79 -1.96 7.60 8.54
CA HIS A 79 -2.04 7.94 9.94
C HIS A 79 -0.65 8.33 10.45
N PRO A 80 -0.31 9.63 10.59
CA PRO A 80 1.08 10.08 10.79
C PRO A 80 1.74 9.51 12.05
N ASN A 81 0.94 9.22 13.08
CA ASN A 81 1.41 8.62 14.33
C ASN A 81 1.08 7.12 14.45
N GLY A 82 0.62 6.49 13.37
CA GLY A 82 0.09 5.12 13.43
C GLY A 82 1.16 4.04 13.56
N GLY A 83 2.38 4.30 13.08
CA GLY A 83 3.45 3.31 13.09
C GLY A 83 4.36 3.33 14.33
N LYS A 84 4.69 4.52 14.86
CA LYS A 84 5.67 4.68 15.96
C LYS A 84 5.32 3.89 17.23
N PRO A 85 4.05 3.83 17.69
CA PRO A 85 3.73 3.08 18.91
C PRO A 85 4.04 1.58 18.79
N PHE A 86 3.96 0.99 17.60
CA PHE A 86 4.40 -0.39 17.40
C PHE A 86 5.91 -0.56 17.64
N VAL A 87 6.72 0.40 17.18
CA VAL A 87 8.18 0.40 17.41
C VAL A 87 8.48 0.54 18.90
N GLU A 88 7.83 1.47 19.58
CA GLU A 88 8.00 1.68 21.03
C GLU A 88 7.66 0.40 21.81
N GLY A 89 6.54 -0.24 21.48
CA GLY A 89 6.17 -1.51 22.07
C GLY A 89 7.21 -2.60 21.86
N LEU A 90 7.60 -2.83 20.60
CA LEU A 90 8.64 -3.80 20.22
C LEU A 90 9.96 -3.57 20.98
N ALA A 91 10.40 -2.32 21.09
CA ALA A 91 11.62 -1.96 21.82
C ALA A 91 11.51 -2.30 23.32
N ARG A 92 10.39 -1.95 23.97
CA ARG A 92 10.12 -2.33 25.38
C ARG A 92 10.06 -3.85 25.55
N GLY A 93 9.49 -4.56 24.58
CA GLY A 93 9.43 -6.02 24.57
C GLY A 93 10.83 -6.66 24.54
N ALA A 94 11.71 -6.13 23.69
CA ALA A 94 13.09 -6.62 23.55
C ALA A 94 13.94 -6.42 24.81
N GLN A 95 13.70 -5.35 25.57
CA GLN A 95 14.38 -5.08 26.84
C GLN A 95 14.06 -6.12 27.94
N LYS A 96 12.99 -6.93 27.81
CA LYS A 96 12.60 -7.94 28.81
C LYS A 96 13.49 -9.19 28.85
N GLY A 97 14.55 -9.25 28.03
CA GLY A 97 15.71 -10.13 28.31
C GLY A 97 15.65 -11.55 27.76
N ASN A 98 15.70 -11.70 26.43
CA ASN A 98 15.68 -13.02 25.76
C ASN A 98 16.40 -13.05 24.40
N GLY A 99 17.25 -12.06 24.08
CA GLY A 99 17.99 -12.03 22.81
C GLY A 99 17.09 -11.88 21.57
N ARG A 100 15.86 -11.37 21.77
CA ARG A 100 14.90 -11.11 20.70
C ARG A 100 15.41 -10.03 19.75
N VAL A 101 15.33 -10.30 18.45
CA VAL A 101 15.55 -9.30 17.39
C VAL A 101 14.17 -8.82 16.94
N PRO A 102 13.66 -7.69 17.46
CA PRO A 102 12.34 -7.20 17.08
C PRO A 102 12.35 -6.64 15.66
N TRP A 103 11.29 -6.94 14.90
CA TRP A 103 11.06 -6.47 13.54
C TRP A 103 9.70 -5.77 13.42
N ILE A 104 9.69 -4.64 12.73
CA ILE A 104 8.48 -4.07 12.13
C ILE A 104 8.59 -4.11 10.61
N LEU A 105 7.61 -4.73 9.98
CA LEU A 105 7.40 -4.66 8.55
C LEU A 105 6.27 -3.67 8.30
N HIS A 106 6.57 -2.56 7.63
CA HIS A 106 5.68 -1.42 7.49
C HIS A 106 5.28 -1.22 6.03
N LEU A 107 3.98 -1.04 5.77
CA LEU A 107 3.50 -0.61 4.47
C LEU A 107 3.49 0.92 4.40
N SER A 108 4.13 1.47 3.37
CA SER A 108 4.06 2.88 2.99
C SER A 108 3.63 3.02 1.52
N GLY A 109 3.71 4.22 0.96
CA GLY A 109 3.24 4.53 -0.39
C GLY A 109 4.16 5.44 -1.20
N CYS A 110 4.08 5.23 -2.51
CA CYS A 110 4.87 5.95 -3.52
C CYS A 110 4.65 7.47 -3.55
N THR A 111 3.53 7.95 -3.01
CA THR A 111 3.20 9.39 -2.96
C THR A 111 4.17 10.18 -2.08
N ASN A 112 4.93 9.52 -1.19
CA ASN A 112 6.00 10.15 -0.43
C ASN A 112 7.12 10.72 -1.31
N LEU A 113 7.30 10.15 -2.50
CA LEU A 113 8.39 10.44 -3.45
C LEU A 113 7.90 11.13 -4.74
N ALA A 114 6.60 11.42 -4.82
CA ALA A 114 6.00 12.15 -5.93
C ALA A 114 6.59 13.56 -6.07
N ASP A 115 6.73 14.03 -7.30
CA ASP A 115 6.86 15.46 -7.57
C ASP A 115 5.49 16.16 -7.46
N ARG A 116 5.48 17.48 -7.67
CA ARG A 116 4.28 18.33 -7.59
C ARG A 116 4.21 19.22 -8.83
N PRO A 117 3.84 18.68 -9.99
CA PRO A 117 3.98 19.38 -11.26
C PRO A 117 3.01 20.55 -11.44
N ILE A 118 2.01 20.73 -10.56
CA ILE A 118 1.00 21.79 -10.67
C ILE A 118 1.30 22.92 -9.70
N THR A 119 1.58 22.60 -8.43
CA THR A 119 1.82 23.61 -7.39
C THR A 119 3.31 23.78 -7.05
N GLY A 120 4.18 22.96 -7.64
CA GLY A 120 5.62 22.95 -7.39
C GLY A 120 6.40 22.69 -8.68
N GLU A 121 7.45 21.89 -8.58
CA GLU A 121 8.32 21.54 -9.70
C GLU A 121 8.03 20.12 -10.20
N ALA A 122 8.01 19.96 -11.53
CA ALA A 122 7.92 18.68 -12.20
C ALA A 122 9.30 18.07 -12.40
N PHE A 123 9.45 16.78 -12.11
CA PHE A 123 10.67 16.01 -12.29
C PHE A 123 10.38 14.76 -13.14
N PRO A 124 10.07 14.91 -14.44
CA PRO A 124 9.66 13.80 -15.31
C PRO A 124 10.71 12.67 -15.39
N ASP A 125 11.99 13.03 -15.35
CA ASP A 125 13.10 12.08 -15.50
C ASP A 125 13.60 11.53 -14.16
N ARG A 126 13.07 12.00 -13.02
CA ARG A 126 13.53 11.54 -11.71
C ARG A 126 13.07 10.12 -11.46
N ALA A 127 14.00 9.27 -11.06
CA ALA A 127 13.77 7.89 -10.64
C ALA A 127 14.42 7.64 -9.28
N TRP A 128 13.77 6.84 -8.46
CA TRP A 128 14.25 6.38 -7.16
C TRP A 128 14.57 4.89 -7.26
N ASP A 129 15.78 4.48 -6.87
CA ASP A 129 16.19 3.08 -6.84
C ASP A 129 16.39 2.65 -5.39
N ASP A 130 15.68 1.60 -4.96
CA ASP A 130 15.80 1.07 -3.59
C ASP A 130 17.15 0.36 -3.36
N ALA A 131 18.01 0.25 -4.38
CA ALA A 131 19.42 -0.08 -4.20
C ALA A 131 20.18 0.96 -3.36
N ASP A 132 19.73 2.22 -3.34
CA ASP A 132 20.22 3.30 -2.47
C ASP A 132 19.10 3.82 -1.56
N ALA A 133 18.54 2.92 -0.75
CA ALA A 133 17.46 3.22 0.18
C ALA A 133 17.81 4.36 1.18
N LYS A 134 19.09 4.54 1.53
CA LYS A 134 19.50 5.64 2.42
C LYS A 134 19.33 7.00 1.74
N ALA A 135 19.68 7.14 0.46
CA ALA A 135 19.40 8.36 -0.29
C ALA A 135 17.90 8.65 -0.42
N VAL A 136 17.09 7.61 -0.64
CA VAL A 136 15.62 7.71 -0.65
C VAL A 136 15.11 8.24 0.69
N TYR A 137 15.56 7.66 1.80
CA TYR A 137 15.17 8.12 3.14
C TYR A 137 15.58 9.57 3.40
N GLU A 138 16.83 9.95 3.09
CA GLU A 138 17.31 11.32 3.31
C GLU A 138 16.54 12.35 2.47
N PHE A 139 16.12 11.98 1.25
CA PHE A 139 15.23 12.82 0.46
C PHE A 139 13.88 12.98 1.17
N MET A 140 13.23 11.90 1.57
CA MET A 140 11.95 11.97 2.29
C MET A 140 12.05 12.80 3.57
N ARG A 141 13.11 12.61 4.37
CA ARG A 141 13.34 13.40 5.58
C ARG A 141 13.41 14.91 5.27
N LYS A 142 14.19 15.30 4.26
CA LYS A 142 14.32 16.71 3.86
C LYS A 142 13.02 17.29 3.34
N GLU A 143 12.25 16.52 2.57
CA GLU A 143 10.96 16.99 2.08
C GLU A 143 9.93 17.12 3.21
N GLU A 144 9.95 16.21 4.19
CA GLU A 144 9.10 16.28 5.39
C GLU A 144 9.41 17.52 6.26
N GLU A 145 10.68 17.95 6.31
CA GLU A 145 11.08 19.19 6.99
C GLU A 145 10.53 20.45 6.31
N LYS A 146 10.35 20.41 4.98
CA LYS A 146 9.78 21.52 4.20
C LYS A 146 8.25 21.54 4.28
N GLU A 147 7.64 20.37 4.09
CA GLU A 147 6.20 20.21 4.04
C GLU A 147 5.81 18.82 4.57
N ARG A 148 5.04 18.83 5.65
CA ARG A 148 4.55 17.59 6.25
C ARG A 148 3.51 16.94 5.33
N TYR A 149 3.71 15.66 5.07
CA TYR A 149 2.73 14.84 4.36
C TYR A 149 2.47 13.58 5.16
N SER A 150 1.22 13.34 5.58
CA SER A 150 0.89 12.34 6.61
C SER A 150 1.49 10.95 6.37
N GLN A 151 1.53 10.49 5.12
CA GLN A 151 2.13 9.21 4.75
C GLN A 151 3.67 9.23 4.91
N ARG A 152 4.32 10.35 4.59
CA ARG A 152 5.76 10.55 4.73
C ARG A 152 6.16 10.74 6.19
N THR A 153 5.37 11.51 6.95
CA THR A 153 5.53 11.66 8.40
C THR A 153 5.56 10.29 9.10
N ASN A 154 4.66 9.40 8.71
CA ASN A 154 4.56 8.06 9.29
C ASN A 154 5.79 7.20 8.92
N GLU A 155 6.12 7.09 7.63
CA GLU A 155 7.23 6.25 7.17
C GLU A 155 8.58 6.72 7.73
N VAL A 156 8.90 8.02 7.57
CA VAL A 156 10.14 8.60 8.13
C VAL A 156 10.17 8.40 9.63
N GLY A 157 9.03 8.62 10.30
CA GLY A 157 8.90 8.46 11.74
C GLY A 157 9.14 7.04 12.24
N VAL A 158 8.62 6.03 11.53
CA VAL A 158 8.81 4.60 11.86
C VAL A 158 10.27 4.20 11.70
N LEU A 159 10.87 4.53 10.54
CA LEU A 159 12.24 4.11 10.23
C LEU A 159 13.25 4.77 11.17
N ALA A 160 13.09 6.06 11.48
CA ALA A 160 13.93 6.77 12.43
C ALA A 160 13.82 6.21 13.84
N ALA A 161 12.59 6.06 14.35
CA ALA A 161 12.34 5.57 15.70
C ALA A 161 12.86 4.13 15.87
N ALA A 162 12.75 3.30 14.84
CA ALA A 162 13.22 1.93 14.89
C ALA A 162 14.75 1.87 14.96
N GLU A 163 15.44 2.67 14.14
CA GLU A 163 16.90 2.78 14.17
C GLU A 163 17.41 3.26 15.54
N GLU A 164 16.77 4.29 16.11
CA GLU A 164 17.11 4.82 17.44
C GLU A 164 16.86 3.79 18.56
N ALA A 165 15.75 3.06 18.49
CA ALA A 165 15.34 2.11 19.52
C ALA A 165 15.99 0.71 19.38
N GLY A 166 16.83 0.50 18.35
CA GLY A 166 17.42 -0.81 18.07
C GLY A 166 16.42 -1.86 17.55
N VAL A 167 15.28 -1.41 17.02
CA VAL A 167 14.27 -2.25 16.37
C VAL A 167 14.58 -2.35 14.88
N GLN A 168 14.53 -3.56 14.33
CA GLN A 168 14.69 -3.74 12.89
C GLN A 168 13.44 -3.26 12.16
N ALA A 169 13.58 -2.52 11.07
CA ALA A 169 12.45 -1.95 10.34
C ALA A 169 12.63 -2.00 8.84
N LEU A 170 11.66 -2.58 8.14
CA LEU A 170 11.59 -2.57 6.68
C LEU A 170 10.28 -1.94 6.23
N SER A 171 10.37 -0.88 5.44
CA SER A 171 9.24 -0.26 4.76
C SER A 171 9.11 -0.79 3.34
N LEU A 172 7.93 -1.30 3.00
CA LEU A 172 7.52 -1.56 1.62
C LEU A 172 6.78 -0.32 1.12
N ASN A 173 7.47 0.52 0.37
CA ASN A 173 6.91 1.72 -0.21
C ASN A 173 6.26 1.34 -1.56
N ALA A 174 4.97 1.02 -1.50
CA ALA A 174 4.24 0.43 -2.63
C ALA A 174 3.58 1.49 -3.52
N SER A 175 3.49 1.17 -4.82
CA SER A 175 2.85 2.04 -5.82
C SER A 175 1.40 1.64 -6.07
N LEU A 176 0.93 1.65 -7.32
CA LEU A 176 -0.40 1.16 -7.67
C LEU A 176 -0.51 -0.34 -7.37
N ILE A 177 -1.32 -0.70 -6.39
CA ILE A 177 -1.63 -2.09 -6.07
C ILE A 177 -2.96 -2.47 -6.70
N PHE A 178 -2.96 -3.45 -7.60
CA PHE A 178 -4.15 -3.87 -8.35
C PHE A 178 -4.43 -5.37 -8.21
N GLY A 179 -5.62 -5.79 -8.65
CA GLY A 179 -6.08 -7.18 -8.61
C GLY A 179 -7.04 -7.46 -7.45
N GLU A 180 -7.69 -8.61 -7.50
CA GLU A 180 -8.60 -9.05 -6.44
C GLU A 180 -7.82 -9.69 -5.28
N GLY A 181 -7.92 -9.08 -4.10
CA GLY A 181 -7.36 -9.56 -2.86
C GLY A 181 -7.97 -10.87 -2.38
N LYS A 182 -7.18 -11.66 -1.66
CA LYS A 182 -7.60 -12.99 -1.17
C LYS A 182 -8.07 -13.00 0.29
N GLY A 183 -7.99 -11.86 0.96
CA GLY A 183 -8.50 -11.70 2.32
C GLY A 183 -10.02 -11.87 2.42
N LEU A 184 -10.51 -12.11 3.64
CA LEU A 184 -11.93 -12.40 3.93
C LEU A 184 -12.87 -11.18 3.90
N PHE A 185 -12.31 -9.97 3.80
CA PHE A 185 -13.03 -8.71 3.98
C PHE A 185 -12.90 -7.85 2.72
N THR A 186 -12.13 -6.77 2.77
CA THR A 186 -11.89 -5.92 1.60
C THR A 186 -11.03 -6.66 0.59
N LYS A 187 -11.51 -6.76 -0.65
CA LYS A 187 -10.81 -7.43 -1.76
C LYS A 187 -10.37 -6.50 -2.88
N ASN A 188 -10.82 -5.25 -2.89
CA ASN A 188 -10.52 -4.30 -3.95
C ASN A 188 -9.62 -3.17 -3.43
N GLY A 189 -8.70 -2.72 -4.28
CA GLY A 189 -7.91 -1.51 -4.04
C GLY A 189 -8.72 -0.22 -4.24
N GLY A 190 -8.10 0.94 -4.03
CA GLY A 190 -8.79 2.23 -4.20
C GLY A 190 -8.60 2.87 -5.57
N VAL A 191 -7.35 2.90 -6.08
CA VAL A 191 -6.98 3.74 -7.22
C VAL A 191 -7.73 3.37 -8.51
N LEU A 192 -7.78 2.08 -8.88
CA LEU A 192 -8.44 1.66 -10.12
C LEU A 192 -9.97 1.82 -10.07
N PRO A 193 -10.69 1.36 -9.02
CA PRO A 193 -12.13 1.57 -8.97
C PRO A 193 -12.53 3.04 -8.94
N LEU A 194 -11.79 3.90 -8.22
CA LEU A 194 -12.08 5.34 -8.21
C LEU A 194 -11.88 5.98 -9.59
N THR A 195 -10.79 5.61 -10.27
CA THR A 195 -10.49 6.09 -11.63
C THR A 195 -11.54 5.61 -12.63
N MET A 196 -11.92 4.32 -12.59
CA MET A 196 -12.95 3.77 -13.45
C MET A 196 -14.33 4.37 -13.14
N SER A 197 -14.65 4.59 -11.87
CA SER A 197 -15.91 5.24 -11.48
C SER A 197 -16.02 6.64 -12.06
N PHE A 198 -14.95 7.44 -12.02
CA PHE A 198 -14.95 8.75 -12.67
C PHE A 198 -15.23 8.63 -14.17
N ILE A 199 -14.52 7.73 -14.86
CA ILE A 199 -14.68 7.53 -16.31
C ILE A 199 -16.10 7.06 -16.64
N LEU A 200 -16.66 6.12 -15.88
CA LEU A 200 -18.03 5.68 -16.08
C LEU A 200 -19.02 6.82 -15.81
N THR A 201 -18.81 7.66 -14.79
CA THR A 201 -19.69 8.80 -14.53
C THR A 201 -19.69 9.80 -15.69
N TYR A 202 -18.51 10.24 -16.13
CA TYR A 202 -18.39 11.37 -17.06
C TYR A 202 -18.22 10.99 -18.53
N GLY A 203 -17.82 9.75 -18.80
CA GLY A 203 -17.57 9.22 -20.14
C GLY A 203 -16.25 9.65 -20.78
N TYR A 204 -15.36 10.31 -20.04
CA TYR A 204 -14.04 10.72 -20.50
C TYR A 204 -12.98 10.47 -19.42
N GLY A 205 -11.72 10.31 -19.85
CA GLY A 205 -10.57 10.24 -18.96
C GLY A 205 -10.02 11.62 -18.61
N PHE A 206 -9.12 11.70 -17.63
CA PHE A 206 -8.52 12.96 -17.18
C PHE A 206 -7.00 12.92 -17.12
N LYS A 207 -6.37 14.06 -17.39
CA LYS A 207 -4.96 14.32 -17.13
C LYS A 207 -4.78 15.71 -16.53
N PHE A 208 -3.65 15.93 -15.87
CA PHE A 208 -3.27 17.23 -15.31
C PHE A 208 -2.02 17.80 -15.98
N ASN A 209 -1.22 16.94 -16.62
CA ASN A 209 0.03 17.26 -17.28
C ASN A 209 0.48 16.07 -18.14
N GLU A 210 1.60 16.24 -18.84
CA GLU A 210 2.23 15.25 -19.71
C GLU A 210 3.30 14.40 -19.00
N THR A 211 3.50 14.54 -17.69
CA THR A 211 4.62 13.92 -16.93
C THR A 211 4.16 12.87 -15.91
N ALA A 212 2.87 12.80 -15.61
CA ALA A 212 2.26 11.88 -14.65
C ALA A 212 2.50 10.39 -14.99
N GLY A 213 2.96 9.63 -13.99
CA GLY A 213 3.18 8.20 -14.13
C GLY A 213 3.39 7.50 -12.80
N ILE A 214 3.04 6.22 -12.74
CA ILE A 214 3.04 5.41 -11.52
C ILE A 214 3.53 3.98 -11.83
N ASP A 215 4.34 3.44 -10.93
CA ASP A 215 4.67 2.02 -10.93
C ASP A 215 3.50 1.17 -10.41
N TRP A 216 3.50 -0.12 -10.69
CA TRP A 216 2.44 -1.02 -10.26
C TRP A 216 2.95 -2.37 -9.80
N VAL A 217 2.13 -3.03 -8.98
CA VAL A 217 2.31 -4.41 -8.52
C VAL A 217 0.93 -5.05 -8.31
N HIS A 218 0.82 -6.33 -8.64
CA HIS A 218 -0.39 -7.08 -8.34
C HIS A 218 -0.43 -7.46 -6.85
N ILE A 219 -1.61 -7.45 -6.23
CA ILE A 219 -1.78 -7.73 -4.79
C ILE A 219 -1.24 -9.09 -4.36
N GLU A 220 -1.42 -10.12 -5.19
CA GLU A 220 -0.85 -11.45 -4.95
C GLU A 220 0.68 -11.44 -4.97
N ASP A 221 1.33 -10.80 -5.97
CA ASP A 221 2.79 -10.72 -6.02
C ASP A 221 3.34 -9.89 -4.84
N LEU A 222 2.61 -8.85 -4.41
CA LEU A 222 2.95 -8.10 -3.20
C LEU A 222 2.85 -9.01 -1.96
N ALA A 223 1.76 -9.76 -1.79
CA ALA A 223 1.58 -10.68 -0.68
C ALA A 223 2.68 -11.76 -0.63
N ASP A 224 3.10 -12.27 -1.79
CA ASP A 224 4.22 -13.21 -1.90
C ASP A 224 5.54 -12.57 -1.42
N LEU A 225 5.78 -11.29 -1.71
CA LEU A 225 6.95 -10.58 -1.17
C LEU A 225 6.91 -10.51 0.37
N TRP A 226 5.75 -10.21 0.96
CA TRP A 226 5.61 -10.24 2.42
C TRP A 226 5.92 -11.62 3.00
N VAL A 227 5.44 -12.70 2.36
CA VAL A 227 5.77 -14.08 2.76
C VAL A 227 7.27 -14.32 2.70
N LEU A 228 7.95 -13.92 1.62
CA LEU A 228 9.40 -14.09 1.49
C LEU A 228 10.19 -13.34 2.58
N ILE A 229 9.77 -12.12 2.91
CA ILE A 229 10.40 -11.31 3.96
C ILE A 229 10.19 -11.95 5.34
N VAL A 230 8.97 -12.35 5.67
CA VAL A 230 8.69 -13.02 6.96
C VAL A 230 9.48 -14.31 7.07
N ARG A 231 9.56 -15.12 6.00
CA ARG A 231 10.38 -16.32 5.95
C ARG A 231 11.85 -16.01 6.17
N ALA A 232 12.40 -14.98 5.52
CA ALA A 232 13.78 -14.56 5.73
C ALA A 232 14.06 -14.18 7.20
N ILE A 233 13.09 -13.59 7.91
CA ILE A 233 13.21 -13.27 9.34
C ILE A 233 13.17 -14.54 10.20
N ILE A 234 12.26 -15.48 9.93
CA ILE A 234 12.06 -16.63 10.83
C ILE A 234 12.96 -17.84 10.53
N GLU A 235 13.39 -18.02 9.29
CA GLU A 235 14.18 -19.18 8.85
C GLU A 235 15.69 -18.97 9.01
N ARG A 236 16.16 -17.72 9.00
CA ARG A 236 17.59 -17.44 9.09
C ARG A 236 18.07 -17.44 10.55
N PRO A 237 19.28 -17.98 10.84
CA PRO A 237 19.86 -17.95 12.18
C PRO A 237 20.07 -16.53 12.73
N ASP A 238 20.38 -15.58 11.85
CA ASP A 238 20.60 -14.15 12.16
C ASP A 238 19.29 -13.35 12.29
N ARG A 239 18.14 -14.02 12.19
CA ARG A 239 16.80 -13.39 12.17
C ARG A 239 16.66 -12.31 11.10
N GLY A 240 17.38 -12.45 9.99
CA GLY A 240 17.39 -11.50 8.88
C GLY A 240 18.34 -10.30 9.07
N VAL A 241 18.99 -10.15 10.23
CA VAL A 241 19.91 -9.02 10.49
C VAL A 241 21.13 -9.09 9.56
N GLY A 242 21.43 -7.99 8.88
CA GLY A 242 22.52 -7.90 7.90
C GLY A 242 22.18 -8.46 6.51
N HIS A 243 21.11 -9.26 6.38
CA HIS A 243 20.57 -9.71 5.09
C HIS A 243 19.46 -8.79 4.59
N ILE A 244 18.54 -8.41 5.48
CA ILE A 244 17.42 -7.52 5.20
C ILE A 244 17.84 -6.08 5.57
N PRO A 245 17.69 -5.09 4.68
CA PRO A 245 17.97 -3.71 5.02
C PRO A 245 17.01 -3.22 6.09
N SER A 246 17.47 -2.32 6.96
CA SER A 246 16.77 -1.98 8.19
C SER A 246 16.92 -0.49 8.55
N GLY A 247 16.01 0.01 9.37
CA GLY A 247 16.03 1.38 9.88
C GLY A 247 15.97 2.40 8.76
N THR A 248 16.80 3.44 8.81
CA THR A 248 16.80 4.49 7.77
C THR A 248 17.36 4.03 6.41
N SER A 249 17.84 2.78 6.32
CA SER A 249 18.19 2.12 5.06
C SER A 249 17.18 1.05 4.65
N GLY A 250 16.13 0.83 5.43
CA GLY A 250 15.13 -0.23 5.24
C GLY A 250 13.97 0.18 4.36
N ILE A 251 14.22 0.50 3.09
CA ILE A 251 13.15 0.80 2.11
C ILE A 251 13.28 -0.15 0.92
N VAL A 252 12.16 -0.73 0.51
CA VAL A 252 12.05 -1.59 -0.68
C VAL A 252 10.84 -1.16 -1.51
N PHE A 253 11.00 -1.12 -2.82
CA PHE A 253 9.92 -0.83 -3.77
C PHE A 253 9.40 -2.13 -4.39
N PRO A 254 8.20 -2.60 -4.02
CA PRO A 254 7.53 -3.67 -4.74
C PRO A 254 6.99 -3.11 -6.08
N SER A 255 7.87 -2.92 -7.05
CA SER A 255 7.54 -2.44 -8.40
C SER A 255 7.77 -3.54 -9.44
N VAL A 256 6.79 -3.75 -10.30
CA VAL A 256 6.83 -4.76 -11.38
C VAL A 256 6.88 -4.10 -12.75
N GLY A 257 6.12 -3.03 -12.95
CA GLY A 257 6.13 -2.24 -14.18
C GLY A 257 5.59 -0.84 -13.94
N ARG A 258 5.53 -0.04 -15.01
CA ARG A 258 5.13 1.36 -14.98
C ARG A 258 4.00 1.62 -15.97
N ILE A 259 3.14 2.58 -15.65
CA ILE A 259 2.10 3.08 -16.55
C ILE A 259 2.02 4.61 -16.48
N ARG A 260 1.83 5.25 -17.63
CA ARG A 260 1.57 6.69 -17.73
C ARG A 260 0.12 6.98 -17.36
N ASN A 261 -0.19 8.14 -16.79
CA ASN A 261 -1.58 8.45 -16.44
C ASN A 261 -2.49 8.42 -17.68
N GLU A 262 -2.05 8.99 -18.80
CA GLU A 262 -2.82 8.94 -20.06
C GLU A 262 -3.09 7.52 -20.54
N GLU A 263 -2.10 6.64 -20.45
CA GLU A 263 -2.22 5.24 -20.84
C GLU A 263 -3.21 4.50 -19.92
N LEU A 264 -3.18 4.78 -18.61
CA LEU A 264 -4.15 4.26 -17.66
C LEU A 264 -5.58 4.73 -18.00
N MET A 265 -5.76 6.02 -18.28
CA MET A 265 -7.07 6.58 -18.66
C MET A 265 -7.59 5.97 -19.96
N MET A 266 -6.73 5.83 -20.96
CA MET A 266 -7.10 5.20 -22.23
C MET A 266 -7.48 3.74 -22.03
N GLY A 267 -6.71 2.98 -21.23
CA GLY A 267 -7.04 1.60 -20.91
C GLY A 267 -8.39 1.44 -20.20
N CYS A 268 -8.73 2.36 -19.29
CA CYS A 268 -10.06 2.40 -18.67
C CYS A 268 -11.18 2.74 -19.67
N LEU A 269 -10.95 3.72 -20.55
CA LEU A 269 -11.91 4.07 -21.61
C LEU A 269 -12.11 2.90 -22.59
N ASP A 270 -11.03 2.22 -22.98
CA ASP A 270 -11.08 1.02 -23.81
C ASP A 270 -11.94 -0.05 -23.15
N ALA A 271 -11.69 -0.34 -21.88
CA ALA A 271 -12.47 -1.32 -21.12
C ALA A 271 -13.96 -0.94 -21.06
N ALA A 272 -14.29 0.32 -20.77
CA ALA A 272 -15.68 0.78 -20.65
C ALA A 272 -16.42 0.78 -22.00
N PHE A 273 -15.75 1.16 -23.10
CA PHE A 273 -16.33 1.11 -24.44
C PHE A 273 -16.50 -0.32 -24.95
N ASP A 274 -15.48 -1.17 -24.76
CA ASP A 274 -15.53 -2.58 -25.17
C ASP A 274 -16.66 -3.35 -24.46
N ALA A 275 -16.91 -3.02 -23.20
CA ALA A 275 -17.99 -3.59 -22.40
C ALA A 275 -19.39 -3.03 -22.75
N GLY A 276 -19.47 -2.01 -23.61
CA GLY A 276 -20.73 -1.31 -23.91
C GLY A 276 -21.28 -0.45 -22.75
N ALA A 277 -20.47 -0.20 -21.72
CA ALA A 277 -20.81 0.71 -20.63
C ALA A 277 -20.75 2.18 -21.05
N LEU A 278 -19.91 2.47 -22.06
CA LEU A 278 -19.81 3.75 -22.76
C LEU A 278 -19.80 3.50 -24.29
N PRO A 279 -20.20 4.50 -25.10
CA PRO A 279 -20.78 5.77 -24.68
C PRO A 279 -22.26 5.61 -24.30
N ARG A 280 -22.72 6.42 -23.35
CA ARG A 280 -24.15 6.64 -23.07
C ARG A 280 -24.67 7.88 -23.80
N ASP A 281 -25.97 8.14 -23.69
CA ASP A 281 -26.62 9.30 -24.31
C ASP A 281 -26.10 10.64 -23.76
N ASP A 282 -25.77 10.68 -22.47
CA ASP A 282 -25.30 11.86 -21.73
C ASP A 282 -23.77 12.04 -21.74
N THR A 283 -23.02 11.17 -22.43
CA THR A 283 -21.55 11.19 -22.45
C THR A 283 -20.97 11.41 -23.85
N PRO A 284 -19.68 11.80 -23.98
CA PRO A 284 -18.99 11.85 -25.26
C PRO A 284 -19.10 10.53 -26.05
N LYS A 285 -19.26 10.63 -27.38
CA LYS A 285 -19.41 9.46 -28.27
C LYS A 285 -18.08 8.85 -28.70
N THR A 286 -16.99 9.55 -28.47
CA THR A 286 -15.61 9.11 -28.76
C THR A 286 -14.78 9.12 -27.49
N LYS A 287 -13.80 8.23 -27.41
CA LYS A 287 -12.83 8.19 -26.32
C LYS A 287 -12.02 9.48 -26.33
N GLU A 288 -12.00 10.19 -25.21
CA GLU A 288 -11.21 11.40 -25.06
C GLU A 288 -10.63 11.50 -23.63
N ILE A 289 -9.45 12.10 -23.53
CA ILE A 289 -8.78 12.42 -22.26
C ILE A 289 -8.70 13.94 -22.17
N ARG A 290 -9.26 14.51 -21.12
CA ARG A 290 -9.33 15.97 -20.91
C ARG A 290 -8.25 16.44 -19.96
N LEU A 291 -7.68 17.62 -20.23
CA LEU A 291 -6.88 18.35 -19.26
C LEU A 291 -7.83 19.03 -18.27
N LEU A 292 -7.74 18.66 -16.98
CA LEU A 292 -8.60 19.18 -15.91
C LEU A 292 -7.77 19.83 -14.79
N THR A 293 -8.42 20.60 -13.93
CA THR A 293 -7.82 21.12 -12.70
C THR A 293 -7.83 20.06 -11.60
N LEU A 294 -6.93 20.19 -10.62
CA LEU A 294 -6.86 19.26 -9.50
C LEU A 294 -8.16 19.27 -8.69
N GLU A 295 -8.75 20.45 -8.50
CA GLU A 295 -9.97 20.67 -7.73
C GLU A 295 -11.17 19.91 -8.33
N GLU A 296 -11.33 19.97 -9.66
CA GLU A 296 -12.42 19.30 -10.37
C GLU A 296 -12.43 17.80 -10.13
N VAL A 297 -11.25 17.16 -10.18
CA VAL A 297 -11.16 15.71 -10.02
C VAL A 297 -11.07 15.31 -8.55
N ALA A 298 -10.44 16.14 -7.70
CA ALA A 298 -10.30 15.86 -6.27
C ALA A 298 -11.65 15.77 -5.57
N ALA A 299 -12.62 16.61 -5.94
CA ALA A 299 -13.99 16.56 -5.43
C ALA A 299 -14.63 15.17 -5.63
N GLU A 300 -14.32 14.51 -6.73
CA GLU A 300 -14.93 13.24 -7.15
C GLU A 300 -14.18 12.00 -6.66
N ILE A 301 -12.84 12.07 -6.57
CA ILE A 301 -11.98 10.90 -6.33
C ILE A 301 -11.37 10.88 -4.93
N THR A 302 -11.08 12.06 -4.36
CA THR A 302 -10.35 12.18 -3.08
C THR A 302 -11.13 12.94 -2.02
N GLY A 303 -12.44 13.18 -2.22
CA GLY A 303 -13.27 13.95 -1.29
C GLY A 303 -12.78 15.39 -1.09
N GLY A 304 -12.14 15.97 -2.11
CA GLY A 304 -11.57 17.31 -2.10
C GLY A 304 -10.12 17.40 -1.60
N ALA A 305 -9.46 16.28 -1.30
CA ALA A 305 -8.04 16.30 -0.92
C ALA A 305 -7.13 16.56 -2.14
N VAL A 306 -6.93 17.84 -2.46
CA VAL A 306 -6.15 18.31 -3.62
C VAL A 306 -4.68 17.88 -3.58
N ASP A 307 -4.03 17.95 -2.41
CA ASP A 307 -2.63 17.50 -2.27
C ASP A 307 -2.47 15.99 -2.55
N LEU A 308 -3.45 15.18 -2.12
CA LEU A 308 -3.47 13.75 -2.44
C LEU A 308 -3.72 13.52 -3.93
N MET A 309 -4.58 14.32 -4.56
CA MET A 309 -4.83 14.24 -6.01
C MET A 309 -3.57 14.57 -6.81
N GLU A 310 -2.87 15.65 -6.45
CA GLU A 310 -1.65 16.05 -7.12
C GLU A 310 -0.57 14.96 -7.02
N ARG A 311 -0.25 14.52 -5.79
CA ARG A 311 0.79 13.49 -5.60
C ARG A 311 0.37 12.14 -6.18
N GLY A 312 -0.91 11.79 -6.06
CA GLY A 312 -1.47 10.49 -6.45
C GLY A 312 -1.61 10.31 -7.96
N TRP A 313 -2.25 11.25 -8.66
CA TRP A 313 -2.56 11.13 -10.08
C TRP A 313 -1.78 12.11 -10.97
N ALA A 314 -1.48 13.33 -10.51
CA ALA A 314 -0.73 14.29 -11.33
C ALA A 314 0.79 14.05 -11.29
N GLY A 315 1.31 13.52 -10.18
CA GLY A 315 2.75 13.40 -9.95
C GLY A 315 3.41 12.22 -10.68
N ASN A 316 4.67 12.40 -11.04
CA ASN A 316 5.60 11.38 -11.47
C ASN A 316 6.21 10.66 -10.26
N LYS A 317 5.96 9.35 -10.19
CA LYS A 317 6.44 8.46 -9.11
C LYS A 317 7.16 7.28 -9.72
N ASN A 318 8.45 7.43 -10.05
CA ASN A 318 9.26 6.39 -10.69
C ASN A 318 10.10 5.65 -9.66
N LEU A 319 9.64 4.47 -9.27
CA LEU A 319 10.20 3.62 -8.22
C LEU A 319 10.78 2.34 -8.83
N LYS A 320 12.11 2.27 -8.91
CA LYS A 320 12.85 1.11 -9.40
C LYS A 320 13.09 0.11 -8.27
N GLY A 321 12.34 -1.00 -8.31
CA GLY A 321 12.40 -2.08 -7.33
C GLY A 321 13.52 -3.10 -7.61
N THR A 322 14.73 -2.81 -7.14
CA THR A 322 15.92 -3.65 -7.31
C THR A 322 16.10 -4.62 -6.15
N ALA A 323 15.88 -4.16 -4.91
CA ALA A 323 16.21 -4.88 -3.69
C ALA A 323 15.40 -6.15 -3.50
N ALA A 324 14.10 -6.13 -3.80
CA ALA A 324 13.22 -7.28 -3.59
C ALA A 324 13.67 -8.53 -4.39
N ARG A 325 14.01 -8.32 -5.67
CA ARG A 325 14.50 -9.39 -6.55
C ARG A 325 15.86 -9.91 -6.10
N ARG A 326 16.78 -8.99 -5.76
CA ARG A 326 18.15 -9.31 -5.34
C ARG A 326 18.20 -10.07 -4.02
N LEU A 327 17.43 -9.64 -3.02
CA LEU A 327 17.55 -10.12 -1.64
C LEU A 327 16.66 -11.32 -1.32
N PHE A 328 15.49 -11.41 -1.98
CA PHE A 328 14.47 -12.41 -1.67
C PHE A 328 14.19 -13.38 -2.83
N GLY A 329 14.82 -13.17 -3.99
CA GLY A 329 14.49 -13.92 -5.20
C GLY A 329 13.06 -13.66 -5.67
N TRP A 330 12.48 -12.50 -5.32
CA TRP A 330 11.11 -12.15 -5.66
C TRP A 330 10.91 -12.15 -7.18
N ASN A 331 9.97 -12.97 -7.66
CA ASN A 331 9.70 -13.16 -9.07
C ASN A 331 8.19 -12.98 -9.36
N PRO A 332 7.73 -11.74 -9.54
CA PRO A 332 6.34 -11.42 -9.85
C PRO A 332 5.87 -12.15 -11.11
N THR A 333 4.65 -12.64 -11.08
CA THR A 333 4.06 -13.41 -12.19
C THR A 333 2.86 -12.72 -12.82
N ARG A 334 2.29 -11.71 -12.17
CA ARG A 334 1.16 -10.93 -12.68
C ARG A 334 1.69 -9.67 -13.36
N LEU A 335 2.04 -9.84 -14.63
CA LEU A 335 2.64 -8.80 -15.46
C LEU A 335 1.56 -7.90 -16.10
N ARG A 336 1.91 -7.21 -17.19
CA ARG A 336 1.07 -6.20 -17.84
C ARG A 336 -0.31 -6.74 -18.24
N GLU A 337 -0.36 -7.99 -18.73
CA GLU A 337 -1.61 -8.62 -19.15
C GLU A 337 -2.58 -8.80 -17.97
N ALA A 338 -2.06 -8.93 -16.74
CA ALA A 338 -2.91 -8.97 -15.55
C ALA A 338 -3.53 -7.60 -15.26
N LEU A 339 -2.78 -6.51 -15.44
CA LEU A 339 -3.29 -5.15 -15.30
C LEU A 339 -4.39 -4.87 -16.34
N ASP A 340 -4.15 -5.21 -17.60
CA ASP A 340 -5.14 -4.99 -18.67
C ASP A 340 -6.44 -5.78 -18.43
N ARG A 341 -6.34 -7.02 -17.93
CA ARG A 341 -7.51 -7.80 -17.49
C ARG A 341 -8.21 -7.16 -16.29
N GLU A 342 -7.45 -6.60 -15.37
CA GLU A 342 -8.02 -5.93 -14.20
C GLU A 342 -8.83 -4.70 -14.60
N LEU A 343 -8.35 -3.87 -15.53
CA LEU A 343 -9.09 -2.71 -16.02
C LEU A 343 -10.47 -3.09 -16.57
N ARG A 344 -10.57 -4.23 -17.27
CA ARG A 344 -11.85 -4.76 -17.77
C ARG A 344 -12.79 -5.18 -16.62
N LYS A 345 -12.25 -5.90 -15.62
CA LYS A 345 -13.02 -6.31 -14.44
C LYS A 345 -13.57 -5.14 -13.61
N GLN A 346 -12.91 -3.99 -13.64
CA GLN A 346 -13.39 -2.80 -12.93
C GLN A 346 -14.74 -2.32 -13.46
N VAL A 347 -15.03 -2.51 -14.75
CA VAL A 347 -16.34 -2.20 -15.33
C VAL A 347 -17.42 -3.08 -14.72
N ASP A 348 -17.20 -4.41 -14.72
CA ASP A 348 -18.13 -5.39 -14.13
C ASP A 348 -18.36 -5.12 -12.64
N LEU A 349 -17.29 -4.81 -11.91
CA LEU A 349 -17.34 -4.52 -10.47
C LEU A 349 -18.24 -3.32 -10.16
N LEU A 350 -18.13 -2.24 -10.96
CA LEU A 350 -18.84 -0.99 -10.73
C LEU A 350 -20.26 -0.97 -11.31
N GLN A 351 -20.54 -1.81 -12.30
CA GLN A 351 -21.91 -2.04 -12.78
C GLN A 351 -22.69 -3.01 -11.88
N GLY A 352 -22.01 -3.82 -11.07
CA GLY A 352 -22.62 -4.67 -10.05
C GLY A 352 -23.14 -3.88 -8.85
N SER A 353 -24.19 -4.37 -8.19
CA SER A 353 -24.85 -3.71 -7.05
C SER A 353 -24.08 -3.77 -5.72
N GLY A 354 -22.79 -4.12 -5.73
CA GLY A 354 -22.03 -4.52 -4.53
C GLY A 354 -20.82 -3.65 -4.18
N PHE A 355 -20.49 -2.63 -4.99
CA PHE A 355 -19.33 -1.78 -4.76
C PHE A 355 -19.74 -0.34 -4.49
N ASP A 356 -19.53 0.13 -3.25
CA ASP A 356 -19.75 1.53 -2.87
C ASP A 356 -18.43 2.31 -2.93
N VAL A 357 -18.34 3.23 -3.89
CA VAL A 357 -17.19 4.11 -4.10
C VAL A 357 -16.97 5.02 -2.88
N GLN A 358 -18.03 5.38 -2.15
CA GLN A 358 -17.96 6.22 -0.95
C GLN A 358 -17.23 5.53 0.20
N ASP A 359 -17.43 4.21 0.35
CA ASP A 359 -16.73 3.43 1.37
C ASP A 359 -15.23 3.34 1.08
N VAL A 360 -14.86 3.25 -0.20
CA VAL A 360 -13.45 3.27 -0.62
C VAL A 360 -12.81 4.62 -0.32
N MET A 361 -13.47 5.74 -0.66
CA MET A 361 -12.95 7.09 -0.39
C MET A 361 -12.71 7.35 1.10
N LYS A 362 -13.65 6.96 1.98
CA LYS A 362 -13.49 7.05 3.45
C LYS A 362 -12.29 6.24 3.93
N SER A 363 -12.08 5.05 3.35
CA SER A 363 -10.99 4.16 3.73
C SER A 363 -9.61 4.64 3.25
N SER A 364 -9.53 5.31 2.08
CA SER A 364 -8.27 5.69 1.42
C SER A 364 -7.74 7.06 1.85
N THR A 365 -8.62 7.98 2.26
CA THR A 365 -8.25 9.34 2.68
C THR A 365 -7.99 9.45 4.18
N GLY A 366 -8.43 8.47 4.97
CA GLY A 366 -8.42 8.55 6.43
C GLY A 366 -9.36 9.61 7.00
N LEU A 367 -10.14 10.29 6.15
CA LEU A 367 -11.18 11.23 6.54
C LEU A 367 -12.39 10.42 7.06
N LYS A 368 -12.70 10.59 8.34
CA LYS A 368 -13.95 10.16 8.95
C LYS A 368 -14.90 11.33 9.08
#